data_AF-A0AA41Q1Z5-F1
#
_entry.id   AF-A0AA41Q1Z5-F1
#
_cell.length_a   1.000
_cell.length_b   1.000
_cell.length_c   1.000
_cell.angle_alpha   90.00
_cell.angle_beta   90.00
_cell.angle_gamma   90.00
#
_symmetry.space_group_name_H-M   'P 1'
#
loop_
_entity.id
_entity.type
_entity.pdbx_description
1 polymer ?
#
loop_
_entity_poly.entity_id
_entity_poly.type
_entity_poly.pdbx_seq_one_letter_code
_entity_poly.pdbx_strand_id
1 'polypeptide(L)'
;MRSSAEVPEGRGTTEAAGSAASADLSGDGGDDGGVRESVVVAVEEGPGPKPEAEPGSGSEPGARVSSSDQPAPLPPFALRPVLAVVGTLGAILTALSGRYGFHRDELYFVAAGHHLDWGYDDQPPLTPLLARVSTELFGETPQGLRVVATLAGMLIVVLGALIARELGGGAREQTFAAVCTAGAGLVLAIGHMVTTVTFDVPMWLLVTWIVMRLLRTGDRRWWPALGVAVGVAGQNKDLIVLLVGSLLLGVLLAGPREVLRTWWLLGASVIALLIVLPNVWWQASHGWPQLTVARGISEADGAMNRTMFVPQQLLFLSPLLVPVWIAGFVRLWRDPAVRWARAVVVAYGVTCVVVFAVGGKAYYALSLLLVVTAAGCGPVLAWCGAWRSRRGKRVLALATAMITANAVLALPLLPPQHLDIPNVVNIEQGDQIGWPVLARTVADGWALIPPEQRPQAVLFAFNYGEASALALYGPGLGLPYPYSGHVGFYSWNRPPADATGPVLVLVKKSKADEQRTYFRDCRQVGRVDNGYGLANEEQHAAVLLCGGPVEPWSTLWPKLRKYY
;
A
#
# COMPACT_ATOMS: atom_id res chain seq x y z
N MET A 1 -51.04 -27.09 -1.03
CA MET A 1 -51.07 -28.51 -0.61
C MET A 1 -49.61 -28.97 -0.50
N ARG A 2 -49.11 -29.22 0.72
CA ARG A 2 -47.73 -29.72 1.05
C ARG A 2 -46.54 -28.84 0.58
N SER A 3 -45.38 -28.81 1.26
CA SER A 3 -45.08 -28.98 2.69
C SER A 3 -43.67 -28.42 2.94
N SER A 4 -43.44 -27.87 4.13
CA SER A 4 -42.14 -27.36 4.60
C SER A 4 -41.08 -28.46 4.80
N ALA A 5 -39.81 -28.07 4.82
CA ALA A 5 -38.72 -28.77 5.51
C ALA A 5 -37.57 -27.78 5.87
N GLU A 6 -37.57 -27.29 7.11
CA GLU A 6 -36.41 -26.70 7.80
C GLU A 6 -35.66 -27.80 8.60
N VAL A 7 -34.70 -27.39 9.47
CA VAL A 7 -34.22 -28.10 10.69
C VAL A 7 -33.04 -29.10 10.46
N PRO A 8 -31.99 -29.19 11.31
CA PRO A 8 -31.47 -28.25 12.35
C PRO A 8 -29.92 -28.07 12.39
N GLU A 9 -29.46 -27.21 13.32
CA GLU A 9 -28.13 -27.28 13.95
C GLU A 9 -27.99 -28.46 14.95
N GLY A 10 -26.76 -28.85 15.31
CA GLY A 10 -26.48 -29.82 16.38
C GLY A 10 -25.18 -29.51 17.15
N ARG A 11 -25.25 -29.45 18.48
CA ARG A 11 -24.11 -29.26 19.41
C ARG A 11 -23.59 -30.59 19.98
N GLY A 12 -22.34 -30.59 20.44
CA GLY A 12 -21.75 -31.62 21.31
C GLY A 12 -21.01 -32.74 20.56
N THR A 13 -20.01 -33.42 21.13
CA THR A 13 -19.36 -33.29 22.45
C THR A 13 -17.95 -33.88 22.40
N THR A 14 -17.14 -33.54 23.40
CA THR A 14 -15.84 -34.15 23.74
C THR A 14 -15.84 -35.68 23.79
N GLU A 15 -14.75 -36.32 23.36
CA GLU A 15 -14.17 -37.45 24.10
C GLU A 15 -12.66 -37.60 23.82
N ALA A 16 -11.94 -38.28 24.72
CA ALA A 16 -10.47 -38.37 24.73
C ALA A 16 -9.99 -39.78 25.08
N ALA A 17 -8.94 -40.26 24.41
CA ALA A 17 -8.00 -41.34 24.77
C ALA A 17 -7.19 -41.67 23.49
N GLY A 18 -5.93 -42.10 23.52
CA GLY A 18 -5.02 -42.33 24.65
C GLY A 18 -3.90 -43.28 24.21
N SER A 19 -2.85 -43.43 25.03
CA SER A 19 -1.71 -44.37 24.85
C SER A 19 -0.75 -44.03 23.70
N ALA A 20 0.59 -44.12 23.75
CA ALA A 20 1.68 -44.29 24.73
C ALA A 20 2.78 -45.18 24.09
N ALA A 21 3.93 -45.27 24.76
CA ALA A 21 5.15 -45.98 24.37
C ALA A 21 5.99 -45.34 23.22
N SER A 22 7.31 -45.23 23.23
CA SER A 22 8.42 -45.16 24.24
C SER A 22 9.66 -45.89 23.68
N ALA A 23 10.85 -45.47 24.13
CA ALA A 23 12.12 -46.21 24.05
C ALA A 23 12.79 -46.36 22.66
N ASP A 24 14.12 -46.42 22.52
CA ASP A 24 15.23 -45.85 23.31
C ASP A 24 16.55 -46.03 22.51
N LEU A 25 17.71 -45.79 23.17
CA LEU A 25 19.09 -46.19 22.82
C LEU A 25 19.89 -45.24 21.91
N SER A 26 21.21 -45.02 22.09
CA SER A 26 22.12 -44.74 23.24
C SER A 26 23.58 -45.02 22.83
N GLY A 27 24.55 -44.33 23.46
CA GLY A 27 26.00 -44.64 23.46
C GLY A 27 26.88 -43.93 22.40
N ASP A 28 28.20 -43.75 22.59
CA ASP A 28 29.06 -43.78 23.81
C ASP A 28 30.50 -43.25 23.50
N GLY A 29 31.32 -42.89 24.50
CA GLY A 29 32.79 -42.62 24.44
C GLY A 29 33.28 -41.34 23.72
N GLY A 30 34.53 -40.83 23.82
CA GLY A 30 35.77 -41.25 24.52
C GLY A 30 37.01 -41.17 23.58
N ASP A 31 38.22 -40.71 23.94
CA ASP A 31 38.72 -40.05 25.17
C ASP A 31 40.10 -39.31 24.93
N ASP A 32 40.77 -38.87 25.99
CA ASP A 32 42.02 -38.05 26.15
C ASP A 32 43.37 -38.45 25.48
N GLY A 33 44.31 -37.48 25.39
CA GLY A 33 45.80 -37.65 25.34
C GLY A 33 46.51 -37.84 23.96
N GLY A 34 47.80 -37.48 23.72
CA GLY A 34 48.81 -36.73 24.49
C GLY A 34 50.29 -37.14 24.16
N VAL A 35 51.24 -36.17 24.21
CA VAL A 35 52.68 -36.33 24.64
C VAL A 35 53.82 -36.68 23.61
N ARG A 36 54.79 -35.72 23.45
CA ARG A 36 56.27 -35.83 23.18
C ARG A 36 56.83 -36.44 21.88
N GLU A 37 58.11 -36.29 21.49
CA GLU A 37 59.20 -35.27 21.65
C GLU A 37 60.32 -35.63 20.64
N SER A 38 61.10 -34.67 20.13
CA SER A 38 62.51 -34.92 19.72
C SER A 38 63.27 -33.59 19.70
N VAL A 39 64.40 -33.55 20.41
CA VAL A 39 65.27 -32.37 20.58
C VAL A 39 66.59 -32.60 19.84
N VAL A 40 67.15 -31.55 19.22
CA VAL A 40 68.57 -31.51 18.79
C VAL A 40 69.19 -30.17 19.23
N VAL A 41 70.40 -30.25 19.79
CA VAL A 41 71.09 -29.23 20.61
C VAL A 41 72.59 -29.35 20.37
N ALA A 42 73.40 -28.29 20.34
CA ALA A 42 73.18 -26.85 20.09
C ALA A 42 74.56 -26.20 19.87
N VAL A 43 74.63 -24.94 19.42
CA VAL A 43 75.83 -24.10 19.63
C VAL A 43 75.43 -22.69 20.03
N GLU A 44 76.01 -22.21 21.13
CA GLU A 44 75.88 -20.84 21.67
C GLU A 44 76.94 -19.89 21.07
N GLU A 45 76.60 -18.61 20.95
CA GLU A 45 77.58 -17.51 20.98
C GLU A 45 77.20 -16.52 22.09
N GLY A 46 78.23 -15.95 22.74
CA GLY A 46 78.10 -15.21 24.01
C GLY A 46 77.60 -13.75 23.91
N PRO A 47 77.41 -13.08 25.08
CA PRO A 47 76.64 -11.84 25.16
C PRO A 47 77.44 -10.56 24.88
N GLY A 48 76.88 -9.68 24.04
CA GLY A 48 77.28 -8.27 23.93
C GLY A 48 76.65 -7.36 25.00
N PRO A 49 77.21 -6.16 25.26
CA PRO A 49 76.90 -5.38 26.46
C PRO A 49 75.58 -4.59 26.40
N LYS A 50 74.97 -4.38 27.57
CA LYS A 50 73.87 -3.42 27.78
C LYS A 50 74.38 -1.97 27.73
N PRO A 51 73.65 -1.04 27.10
CA PRO A 51 73.69 0.38 27.44
C PRO A 51 72.64 0.70 28.53
N GLU A 52 72.93 1.74 29.31
CA GLU A 52 72.10 2.22 30.42
C GLU A 52 70.88 3.01 29.94
N ALA A 53 69.90 3.21 30.84
CA ALA A 53 68.69 3.98 30.58
C ALA A 53 68.69 5.29 31.36
N GLU A 54 68.37 6.41 30.69
CA GLU A 54 67.69 7.61 31.26
C GLU A 54 67.37 8.63 30.12
N PRO A 55 66.55 9.69 30.32
CA PRO A 55 65.10 9.53 30.21
C PRO A 55 64.39 10.52 29.26
N GLY A 56 63.17 10.17 28.84
CA GLY A 56 62.10 11.14 28.54
C GLY A 56 62.18 11.96 27.24
N SER A 57 61.42 11.54 26.22
CA SER A 57 60.62 12.50 25.45
C SER A 57 59.25 11.89 25.15
N GLY A 58 58.19 12.61 25.51
CA GLY A 58 56.82 12.15 25.32
C GLY A 58 56.35 12.41 23.90
N SER A 59 56.30 11.38 23.08
CA SER A 59 55.48 11.36 21.86
C SER A 59 54.41 10.30 22.02
N GLU A 60 53.17 10.70 22.25
CA GLU A 60 52.02 9.79 22.23
C GLU A 60 51.99 9.05 20.89
N PRO A 61 51.80 7.71 20.87
CA PRO A 61 51.58 6.99 19.63
C PRO A 61 50.19 7.39 19.10
N GLY A 62 50.18 8.42 18.25
CA GLY A 62 48.98 8.94 17.62
C GLY A 62 48.16 7.79 17.04
N ALA A 63 46.95 7.61 17.57
CA ALA A 63 46.09 6.48 17.24
C ALA A 63 45.86 6.46 15.72
N ARG A 64 46.50 5.50 15.04
CA ARG A 64 46.16 5.17 13.66
C ARG A 64 44.75 4.63 13.69
N VAL A 65 43.77 5.50 13.45
CA VAL A 65 42.40 5.11 13.11
C VAL A 65 42.52 4.13 11.97
N SER A 66 42.26 2.85 12.25
CA SER A 66 42.38 1.81 11.25
C SER A 66 41.39 2.09 10.14
N SER A 67 41.83 1.96 8.89
CA SER A 67 41.01 2.17 7.70
C SER A 67 39.96 1.06 7.48
N SER A 68 39.52 0.41 8.57
CA SER A 68 38.64 -0.75 8.63
C SER A 68 37.17 -0.42 8.84
N ASP A 69 36.85 0.79 9.31
CA ASP A 69 35.48 1.20 9.66
C ASP A 69 34.67 1.80 8.50
N GLN A 70 35.24 1.86 7.30
CA GLN A 70 34.51 2.24 6.09
C GLN A 70 33.58 1.08 5.68
N PRO A 71 32.24 1.28 5.56
CA PRO A 71 31.33 0.25 5.07
C PRO A 71 31.77 -0.21 3.67
N ALA A 72 31.76 -1.53 3.44
CA ALA A 72 32.17 -2.10 2.17
C ALA A 72 31.47 -1.41 0.97
N PRO A 73 32.21 -1.09 -0.11
CA PRO A 73 31.65 -0.35 -1.24
C PRO A 73 30.53 -1.15 -1.89
N LEU A 74 29.37 -0.50 -2.08
CA LEU A 74 28.24 -1.14 -2.74
C LEU A 74 28.55 -1.39 -4.22
N PRO A 75 28.06 -2.51 -4.80
CA PRO A 75 28.18 -2.76 -6.24
C PRO A 75 27.56 -1.62 -7.07
N PRO A 76 27.95 -1.45 -8.34
CA PRO A 76 27.30 -0.49 -9.22
C PRO A 76 25.80 -0.80 -9.37
N PHE A 77 25.00 0.24 -9.62
CA PHE A 77 23.58 0.04 -9.91
C PHE A 77 23.40 -0.63 -11.27
N ALA A 78 22.51 -1.61 -11.35
CA ALA A 78 22.24 -2.43 -12.52
C ALA A 78 21.38 -1.67 -13.55
N LEU A 79 21.83 -0.48 -13.95
CA LEU A 79 21.04 0.53 -14.65
C LEU A 79 20.32 -0.03 -15.89
N ARG A 80 21.06 -0.67 -16.82
CA ARG A 80 20.49 -1.20 -18.07
C ARG A 80 19.38 -2.24 -17.85
N PRO A 81 19.59 -3.37 -17.13
CA PRO A 81 18.54 -4.35 -16.94
C PRO A 81 17.40 -3.86 -16.03
N VAL A 82 17.67 -3.01 -15.03
CA VAL A 82 16.60 -2.46 -14.19
C VAL A 82 15.72 -1.49 -15.01
N LEU A 83 16.32 -0.59 -15.81
CA LEU A 83 15.56 0.28 -16.72
C LEU A 83 14.76 -0.51 -17.76
N ALA A 84 15.24 -1.67 -18.23
CA ALA A 84 14.47 -2.53 -19.11
C ALA A 84 13.21 -3.09 -18.42
N VAL A 85 13.30 -3.52 -17.16
CA VAL A 85 12.14 -3.97 -16.37
C VAL A 85 11.18 -2.80 -16.10
N VAL A 86 11.70 -1.64 -15.68
CA VAL A 86 10.92 -0.42 -15.40
C VAL A 86 10.17 0.05 -16.65
N GLY A 87 10.86 0.12 -17.80
CA GLY A 87 10.27 0.51 -19.08
C GLY A 87 9.24 -0.49 -19.59
N THR A 88 9.45 -1.79 -19.37
CA THR A 88 8.48 -2.83 -19.71
C THR A 88 7.21 -2.72 -18.87
N LEU A 89 7.35 -2.57 -17.54
CA LEU A 89 6.21 -2.35 -16.64
C LEU A 89 5.45 -1.09 -17.04
N GLY A 90 6.16 0.03 -17.24
CA GLY A 90 5.58 1.30 -17.67
C GLY A 90 4.79 1.18 -18.98
N ALA A 91 5.37 0.59 -20.01
CA ALA A 91 4.70 0.39 -21.29
C ALA A 91 3.41 -0.45 -21.15
N ILE A 92 3.43 -1.52 -20.35
CA ILE A 92 2.25 -2.35 -20.08
C ILE A 92 1.16 -1.55 -19.34
N LEU A 93 1.53 -0.86 -18.25
CA LEU A 93 0.59 -0.07 -17.45
C LEU A 93 -0.05 1.04 -18.28
N THR A 94 0.75 1.82 -19.02
CA THR A 94 0.26 2.89 -19.89
C THR A 94 -0.59 2.35 -21.04
N ALA A 95 -0.18 1.30 -21.74
CA ALA A 95 -0.93 0.75 -22.87
C ALA A 95 -2.32 0.22 -22.48
N LEU A 96 -2.46 -0.26 -21.25
CA LEU A 96 -3.73 -0.77 -20.72
C LEU A 96 -4.58 0.31 -20.04
N SER A 97 -4.00 1.46 -19.69
CA SER A 97 -4.56 2.45 -18.75
C SER A 97 -5.97 2.94 -19.06
N GLY A 98 -6.35 2.95 -20.35
CA GLY A 98 -7.65 3.40 -20.84
C GLY A 98 -8.60 2.30 -21.28
N ARG A 99 -8.31 1.03 -20.99
CA ARG A 99 -9.13 -0.09 -21.49
C ARG A 99 -10.48 -0.20 -20.77
N TYR A 100 -10.52 0.19 -19.49
CA TYR A 100 -11.74 0.40 -18.70
C TYR A 100 -11.87 1.89 -18.33
N GLY A 101 -12.96 2.26 -17.65
CA GLY A 101 -13.15 3.60 -17.11
C GLY A 101 -12.30 3.89 -15.87
N PHE A 102 -12.56 5.04 -15.26
CA PHE A 102 -12.05 5.38 -13.94
C PHE A 102 -12.59 4.41 -12.87
N HIS A 103 -11.79 4.13 -11.86
CA HIS A 103 -12.26 3.54 -10.61
C HIS A 103 -13.09 4.56 -9.80
N ARG A 104 -13.95 4.12 -8.88
CA ARG A 104 -14.76 5.04 -8.05
C ARG A 104 -13.90 6.03 -7.26
N ASP A 105 -12.78 5.56 -6.69
CA ASP A 105 -11.86 6.38 -5.91
C ASP A 105 -11.12 7.38 -6.84
N GLU A 106 -10.81 6.97 -8.07
CA GLU A 106 -10.18 7.85 -9.07
C GLU A 106 -11.10 9.00 -9.47
N LEU A 107 -12.40 8.74 -9.67
CA LEU A 107 -13.40 9.78 -9.90
C LEU A 107 -13.42 10.78 -8.73
N TYR A 108 -13.35 10.28 -7.49
CA TYR A 108 -13.29 11.14 -6.30
C TYR A 108 -12.00 11.93 -6.19
N PHE A 109 -10.83 11.37 -6.52
CA PHE A 109 -9.58 12.14 -6.55
C PHE A 109 -9.54 13.19 -7.65
N VAL A 110 -10.22 12.96 -8.78
CA VAL A 110 -10.45 14.00 -9.79
C VAL A 110 -11.35 15.11 -9.24
N ALA A 111 -12.49 14.77 -8.64
CA ALA A 111 -13.40 15.74 -8.01
C ALA A 111 -12.72 16.54 -6.88
N ALA A 112 -11.95 15.88 -6.01
CA ALA A 112 -11.14 16.49 -4.96
C ALA A 112 -10.01 17.36 -5.53
N GLY A 113 -9.45 16.98 -6.68
CA GLY A 113 -8.46 17.77 -7.41
C GLY A 113 -9.00 19.10 -7.91
N HIS A 114 -10.31 19.23 -8.15
CA HIS A 114 -10.97 20.52 -8.44
C HIS A 114 -11.31 21.32 -7.17
N HIS A 115 -11.18 20.72 -5.98
CA HIS A 115 -11.45 21.32 -4.67
C HIS A 115 -10.20 21.19 -3.77
N LEU A 116 -9.05 21.71 -4.23
CA LEU A 116 -7.78 21.64 -3.50
C LEU A 116 -7.84 22.41 -2.17
N ASP A 117 -7.56 21.69 -1.08
CA ASP A 117 -7.39 22.23 0.27
C ASP A 117 -6.21 21.53 0.96
N TRP A 118 -5.86 21.94 2.18
CA TRP A 118 -4.73 21.40 2.94
C TRP A 118 -5.00 20.03 3.58
N GLY A 119 -6.22 19.51 3.52
CA GLY A 119 -6.62 18.18 3.97
C GLY A 119 -8.03 17.83 3.48
N TYR A 120 -8.43 16.57 3.68
CA TYR A 120 -9.76 16.06 3.36
C TYR A 120 -10.27 15.15 4.49
N ASP A 121 -11.54 14.76 4.43
CA ASP A 121 -12.14 13.89 5.45
C ASP A 121 -11.43 12.54 5.57
N ASP A 122 -10.95 12.02 4.45
CA ASP A 122 -10.49 10.63 4.27
C ASP A 122 -9.00 10.50 3.86
N GLN A 123 -8.35 11.60 3.43
CA GLN A 123 -6.90 11.64 3.17
C GLN A 123 -6.26 13.02 3.33
N PRO A 124 -4.94 13.05 3.56
CA PRO A 124 -4.09 14.20 3.27
C PRO A 124 -4.05 14.60 1.78
N PRO A 125 -3.58 15.81 1.42
CA PRO A 125 -3.84 16.46 0.13
C PRO A 125 -3.00 16.02 -1.08
N LEU A 126 -1.94 15.22 -0.90
CA LEU A 126 -1.03 14.89 -2.01
C LEU A 126 -1.71 14.08 -3.13
N THR A 127 -2.58 13.12 -2.80
CA THR A 127 -3.26 12.31 -3.84
C THR A 127 -4.18 13.19 -4.72
N PRO A 128 -5.11 14.01 -4.17
CA PRO A 128 -5.87 14.98 -4.97
C PRO A 128 -5.01 15.98 -5.76
N LEU A 129 -3.92 16.48 -5.18
CA LEU A 129 -2.99 17.38 -5.88
C LEU A 129 -2.33 16.69 -7.08
N LEU A 130 -1.86 15.45 -6.93
CA LEU A 130 -1.27 14.67 -8.02
C LEU A 130 -2.31 14.31 -9.09
N ALA A 131 -3.55 14.01 -8.69
CA ALA A 131 -4.65 13.82 -9.63
C ALA A 131 -4.91 15.08 -10.48
N ARG A 132 -5.04 16.25 -9.83
CA ARG A 132 -5.21 17.55 -10.50
C ARG A 132 -4.07 17.88 -11.46
N VAL A 133 -2.82 17.67 -11.05
CA VAL A 133 -1.64 17.90 -11.91
C VAL A 133 -1.64 16.94 -13.11
N SER A 134 -2.03 15.67 -12.92
CA SER A 134 -2.06 14.69 -14.01
C SER A 134 -3.18 14.98 -15.02
N THR A 135 -4.38 15.36 -14.56
CA THR A 135 -5.49 15.67 -15.48
C THR A 135 -5.32 17.00 -16.21
N GLU A 136 -4.66 17.99 -15.62
CA GLU A 136 -4.29 19.24 -16.32
C GLU A 136 -3.22 19.04 -17.39
N LEU A 137 -2.24 18.16 -17.16
CA LEU A 137 -1.14 17.91 -18.10
C LEU A 137 -1.48 16.90 -19.20
N PHE A 138 -2.31 15.90 -18.90
CA PHE A 138 -2.57 14.76 -19.79
C PHE A 138 -4.06 14.53 -20.09
N GLY A 139 -4.94 15.41 -19.62
CA GLY A 139 -6.38 15.36 -19.82
C GLY A 139 -7.13 14.55 -18.76
N GLU A 140 -8.39 14.94 -18.52
CA GLU A 140 -9.33 14.31 -17.57
C GLU A 140 -9.89 12.99 -18.13
N THR A 141 -8.99 12.02 -18.31
CA THR A 141 -9.26 10.67 -18.83
C THR A 141 -8.55 9.63 -17.94
N PRO A 142 -8.97 8.35 -17.93
CA PRO A 142 -8.27 7.31 -17.18
C PRO A 142 -6.79 7.23 -17.56
N GLN A 143 -6.47 7.35 -18.86
CA GLN A 143 -5.10 7.39 -19.37
C GLN A 143 -4.31 8.56 -18.78
N GLY A 144 -4.87 9.78 -18.85
CA GLY A 144 -4.21 11.00 -18.39
C GLY A 144 -4.02 11.05 -16.87
N LEU A 145 -5.00 10.57 -16.11
CA LEU A 145 -4.90 10.43 -14.66
C LEU A 145 -3.86 9.37 -14.26
N ARG A 146 -3.83 8.20 -14.92
CA ARG A 146 -2.97 7.06 -14.55
C ARG A 146 -1.50 7.22 -14.92
N VAL A 147 -1.10 8.36 -15.51
CA VAL A 147 0.33 8.69 -15.71
C VAL A 147 1.06 8.75 -14.36
N VAL A 148 0.52 9.46 -13.36
CA VAL A 148 1.14 9.53 -12.03
C VAL A 148 1.17 8.17 -11.31
N ALA A 149 0.15 7.32 -11.52
CA ALA A 149 0.15 5.94 -11.00
C ALA A 149 1.24 5.09 -11.67
N THR A 150 1.39 5.19 -12.98
CA THR A 150 2.44 4.47 -13.74
C THR A 150 3.83 4.88 -13.26
N LEU A 151 4.07 6.17 -13.07
CA LEU A 151 5.35 6.70 -12.57
C LEU A 151 5.64 6.24 -11.13
N ALA A 152 4.61 6.16 -10.27
CA ALA A 152 4.74 5.58 -8.94
C ALA A 152 5.10 4.08 -9.00
N GLY A 153 4.45 3.31 -9.87
CA GLY A 153 4.78 1.91 -10.15
C GLY A 153 6.23 1.70 -10.62
N MET A 154 6.70 2.54 -11.54
CA MET A 154 8.11 2.57 -11.97
C MET A 154 9.07 2.84 -10.79
N LEU A 155 8.74 3.82 -9.94
CA LEU A 155 9.55 4.19 -8.78
C LEU A 155 9.64 3.05 -7.74
N ILE A 156 8.54 2.32 -7.50
CA ILE A 156 8.52 1.12 -6.64
C ILE A 156 9.56 0.10 -7.12
N VAL A 157 9.63 -0.18 -8.43
CA VAL A 157 10.60 -1.13 -9.02
C VAL A 157 12.05 -0.64 -8.87
N VAL A 158 12.31 0.65 -9.11
CA VAL A 158 13.64 1.25 -8.90
C VAL A 158 14.07 1.13 -7.43
N LEU A 159 13.16 1.42 -6.49
CA LEU A 159 13.44 1.31 -5.06
C LEU A 159 13.69 -0.14 -4.63
N GLY A 160 12.92 -1.12 -5.15
CA GLY A 160 13.17 -2.54 -4.90
C GLY A 160 14.58 -2.98 -5.33
N ALA A 161 15.04 -2.53 -6.50
CA ALA A 161 16.42 -2.76 -6.97
C ALA A 161 17.47 -2.03 -6.12
N LEU A 162 17.21 -0.79 -5.70
CA LEU A 162 18.10 -0.01 -4.82
C LEU A 162 18.23 -0.64 -3.42
N ILE A 163 17.16 -1.22 -2.88
CA ILE A 163 17.17 -1.96 -1.60
C ILE A 163 18.00 -3.25 -1.74
N ALA A 164 17.80 -4.01 -2.82
CA ALA A 164 18.63 -5.19 -3.10
C ALA A 164 20.12 -4.82 -3.21
N ARG A 165 20.44 -3.68 -3.85
CA ARG A 165 21.79 -3.11 -3.91
C ARG A 165 22.33 -2.71 -2.53
N GLU A 166 21.53 -2.04 -1.70
CA GLU A 166 21.92 -1.60 -0.34
C GLU A 166 22.27 -2.79 0.56
N LEU A 167 21.65 -3.95 0.31
CA LEU A 167 21.94 -5.26 0.92
C LEU A 167 23.08 -6.03 0.23
N GLY A 168 23.95 -5.34 -0.51
CA GLY A 168 25.12 -5.90 -1.20
C GLY A 168 24.82 -6.70 -2.47
N GLY A 169 23.57 -6.68 -2.97
CA GLY A 169 23.18 -7.41 -4.18
C GLY A 169 23.85 -6.86 -5.44
N GLY A 170 24.50 -7.76 -6.20
CA GLY A 170 25.07 -7.44 -7.50
C GLY A 170 24.03 -7.25 -8.59
N ALA A 171 24.48 -7.20 -9.85
CA ALA A 171 23.59 -6.87 -10.96
C ALA A 171 22.46 -7.90 -11.19
N ARG A 172 22.68 -9.17 -10.84
CA ARG A 172 21.67 -10.23 -10.95
C ARG A 172 20.60 -10.10 -9.87
N GLU A 173 21.02 -9.83 -8.65
CA GLU A 173 20.17 -9.66 -7.47
C GLU A 173 19.29 -8.41 -7.61
N GLN A 174 19.86 -7.30 -8.08
CA GLN A 174 19.12 -6.07 -8.36
C GLN A 174 18.09 -6.26 -9.48
N THR A 175 18.45 -6.96 -10.56
CA THR A 175 17.53 -7.26 -11.66
C THR A 175 16.42 -8.21 -11.22
N PHE A 176 16.75 -9.23 -10.43
CA PHE A 176 15.74 -10.18 -9.93
C PHE A 176 14.79 -9.52 -8.94
N ALA A 177 15.28 -8.65 -8.06
CA ALA A 177 14.43 -7.81 -7.20
C ALA A 177 13.50 -6.92 -8.03
N ALA A 178 14.01 -6.26 -9.08
CA ALA A 178 13.17 -5.48 -10.00
C ALA A 178 12.06 -6.32 -10.64
N VAL A 179 12.36 -7.54 -11.12
CA VAL A 179 11.37 -8.47 -11.71
C VAL A 179 10.35 -8.95 -10.67
N CYS A 180 10.80 -9.33 -9.46
CA CYS A 180 9.91 -9.74 -8.37
C CYS A 180 8.96 -8.61 -7.95
N THR A 181 9.46 -7.38 -7.85
CA THR A 181 8.67 -6.20 -7.52
C THR A 181 7.70 -5.84 -8.65
N ALA A 182 8.15 -5.81 -9.92
CA ALA A 182 7.30 -5.49 -11.06
C ALA A 182 6.20 -6.53 -11.32
N GLY A 183 6.46 -7.81 -11.02
CA GLY A 183 5.50 -8.90 -11.17
C GLY A 183 4.58 -9.11 -9.96
N ALA A 184 4.72 -8.33 -8.88
CA ALA A 184 3.87 -8.44 -7.70
C ALA A 184 2.46 -7.90 -8.00
N GLY A 185 1.42 -8.63 -7.58
CA GLY A 185 0.02 -8.30 -7.88
C GLY A 185 -0.37 -6.89 -7.42
N LEU A 186 0.04 -6.52 -6.20
CA LEU A 186 -0.13 -5.16 -5.65
C LEU A 186 0.49 -4.09 -6.56
N VAL A 187 1.72 -4.28 -7.03
CA VAL A 187 2.45 -3.27 -7.83
C VAL A 187 1.84 -3.11 -9.21
N LEU A 188 1.36 -4.20 -9.80
CA LEU A 188 0.58 -4.17 -11.04
C LEU A 188 -0.74 -3.41 -10.84
N ALA A 189 -1.48 -3.69 -9.77
CA ALA A 189 -2.78 -3.07 -9.48
C ALA A 189 -2.64 -1.56 -9.20
N ILE A 190 -1.79 -1.16 -8.23
CA ILE A 190 -1.64 0.25 -7.85
C ILE A 190 -0.85 1.05 -8.89
N GLY A 191 0.04 0.43 -9.66
CA GLY A 191 0.67 1.08 -10.82
C GLY A 191 -0.33 1.41 -11.94
N HIS A 192 -1.53 0.82 -11.90
CA HIS A 192 -2.58 1.00 -12.90
C HIS A 192 -3.74 1.88 -12.42
N MET A 193 -3.70 2.40 -11.19
CA MET A 193 -4.83 3.06 -10.57
C MET A 193 -4.36 4.18 -9.64
N VAL A 194 -4.98 5.36 -9.69
CA VAL A 194 -4.69 6.43 -8.72
C VAL A 194 -5.45 6.17 -7.42
N THR A 195 -4.71 5.78 -6.39
CA THR A 195 -5.19 5.61 -5.01
C THR A 195 -4.18 6.19 -4.03
N THR A 196 -4.56 6.41 -2.76
CA THR A 196 -3.56 6.78 -1.73
C THR A 196 -2.45 5.74 -1.58
N VAL A 197 -2.75 4.44 -1.81
CA VAL A 197 -1.80 3.33 -1.72
C VAL A 197 -0.71 3.41 -2.80
N THR A 198 -1.09 3.87 -3.99
CA THR A 198 -0.21 4.06 -5.15
C THR A 198 1.01 4.91 -4.83
N PHE A 199 0.84 5.96 -4.02
CA PHE A 199 1.92 6.83 -3.57
C PHE A 199 2.48 6.46 -2.19
N ASP A 200 1.70 5.78 -1.33
CA ASP A 200 2.15 5.32 -0.02
C ASP A 200 3.27 4.26 -0.15
N VAL A 201 3.11 3.26 -1.03
CA VAL A 201 4.11 2.19 -1.23
C VAL A 201 5.51 2.70 -1.62
N PRO A 202 5.70 3.54 -2.68
CA PRO A 202 7.02 4.07 -3.00
C PRO A 202 7.58 4.98 -1.90
N MET A 203 6.73 5.73 -1.20
CA MET A 203 7.19 6.57 -0.09
C MET A 203 7.69 5.73 1.10
N TRP A 204 7.00 4.63 1.44
CA TRP A 204 7.46 3.68 2.46
C TRP A 204 8.77 3.01 2.08
N LEU A 205 8.92 2.61 0.81
CA LEU A 205 10.16 2.03 0.29
C LEU A 205 11.31 3.04 0.30
N LEU A 206 11.05 4.30 -0.05
CA LEU A 206 12.03 5.40 0.00
C LEU A 206 12.47 5.67 1.44
N VAL A 207 11.53 5.85 2.37
CA VAL A 207 11.80 6.06 3.81
C VAL A 207 12.59 4.88 4.37
N THR A 208 12.19 3.64 4.08
CA THR A 208 12.90 2.44 4.56
C THR A 208 14.29 2.33 3.94
N TRP A 209 14.48 2.65 2.66
CA TRP A 209 15.80 2.67 2.02
C TRP A 209 16.72 3.74 2.62
N ILE A 210 16.21 4.95 2.90
CA ILE A 210 16.98 6.01 3.58
C ILE A 210 17.37 5.56 5.00
N VAL A 211 16.46 4.95 5.75
CA VAL A 211 16.76 4.38 7.08
C VAL A 211 17.80 3.27 6.98
N MET A 212 17.67 2.33 6.03
CA MET A 212 18.67 1.29 5.80
C MET A 212 20.06 1.88 5.50
N ARG A 213 20.12 2.95 4.71
CA ARG A 213 21.36 3.65 4.41
C ARG A 213 21.97 4.33 5.65
N LEU A 214 21.14 4.95 6.50
CA LEU A 214 21.56 5.47 7.82
C LEU A 214 22.10 4.34 8.73
N LEU A 215 21.43 3.19 8.80
CA LEU A 215 21.85 2.04 9.61
C LEU A 215 23.14 1.39 9.11
N ARG A 216 23.38 1.36 7.79
CA ARG A 216 24.60 0.79 7.19
C ARG A 216 25.81 1.72 7.24
N THR A 217 25.60 3.04 7.13
CA THR A 217 26.70 4.00 6.91
C THR A 217 26.94 4.99 8.04
N GLY A 218 25.94 5.25 8.90
CA GLY A 218 26.00 6.33 9.88
C GLY A 218 26.07 7.74 9.29
N ASP A 219 25.98 7.90 7.96
CA ASP A 219 26.09 9.20 7.29
C ASP A 219 24.90 10.10 7.62
N ARG A 220 25.14 11.06 8.52
CA ARG A 220 24.12 11.94 9.07
C ARG A 220 23.46 12.86 8.03
N ARG A 221 24.06 13.01 6.84
CA ARG A 221 23.52 13.80 5.72
C ARG A 221 22.20 13.25 5.17
N TRP A 222 21.84 12.01 5.50
CA TRP A 222 20.57 11.39 5.10
C TRP A 222 19.38 11.76 6.01
N TRP A 223 19.62 12.36 7.19
CA TRP A 223 18.54 12.77 8.09
C TRP A 223 17.61 13.85 7.53
N PRO A 224 18.09 14.94 6.90
CA PRO A 224 17.19 15.91 6.25
C PRO A 224 16.35 15.27 5.14
N ALA A 225 16.95 14.37 4.33
CA ALA A 225 16.24 13.64 3.29
C ALA A 225 15.16 12.70 3.87
N LEU A 226 15.43 12.06 5.02
CA LEU A 226 14.44 11.28 5.77
C LEU A 226 13.29 12.16 6.26
N GLY A 227 13.59 13.34 6.81
CA GLY A 227 12.58 14.31 7.24
C GLY A 227 11.67 14.75 6.11
N VAL A 228 12.25 15.09 4.94
CA VAL A 228 11.47 15.42 3.74
C VAL A 228 10.62 14.24 3.27
N ALA A 229 11.20 13.03 3.17
CA ALA A 229 10.47 11.85 2.71
C ALA A 229 9.30 11.48 3.64
N VAL A 230 9.50 11.50 4.95
CA VAL A 230 8.43 11.28 5.94
C VAL A 230 7.39 12.40 5.88
N GLY A 231 7.81 13.65 5.70
CA GLY A 231 6.90 14.79 5.59
C GLY A 231 5.98 14.70 4.37
N VAL A 232 6.55 14.44 3.19
CA VAL A 232 5.79 14.26 1.93
C VAL A 232 4.89 13.03 2.00
N ALA A 233 5.35 11.94 2.62
CA ALA A 233 4.52 10.76 2.85
C ALA A 233 3.33 11.04 3.79
N GLY A 234 3.53 11.85 4.83
CA GLY A 234 2.45 12.31 5.71
C GLY A 234 1.44 13.23 5.02
N GLN A 235 1.89 13.96 4.00
CA GLN A 235 0.99 14.70 3.10
C GLN A 235 0.23 13.81 2.11
N ASN A 236 0.51 12.49 2.06
CA ASN A 236 -0.28 11.50 1.31
C ASN A 236 -1.17 10.64 2.20
N LYS A 237 -0.66 10.20 3.35
CA LYS A 237 -1.36 9.31 4.28
C LYS A 237 -0.71 9.32 5.66
N ASP A 238 -1.51 9.54 6.70
CA ASP A 238 -1.04 9.51 8.10
C ASP A 238 -0.50 8.14 8.53
N LEU A 239 -0.76 7.09 7.75
CA LEU A 239 -0.19 5.75 7.95
C LEU A 239 1.35 5.77 7.98
N ILE A 240 2.03 6.79 7.44
CA ILE A 240 3.48 6.94 7.60
C ILE A 240 3.94 6.94 9.07
N VAL A 241 3.09 7.41 10.00
CA VAL A 241 3.39 7.39 11.44
C VAL A 241 3.57 5.95 11.95
N LEU A 242 2.81 4.99 11.40
CA LEU A 242 2.97 3.58 11.72
C LEU A 242 4.31 3.02 11.21
N LEU A 243 4.73 3.37 9.99
CA LEU A 243 6.05 2.98 9.47
C LEU A 243 7.16 3.55 10.35
N VAL A 244 7.14 4.85 10.63
CA VAL A 244 8.18 5.53 11.41
C VAL A 244 8.25 4.96 12.83
N GLY A 245 7.11 4.75 13.48
CA GLY A 245 7.04 4.10 14.80
C GLY A 245 7.56 2.67 14.80
N SER A 246 7.21 1.89 13.77
CA SER A 246 7.65 0.50 13.58
C SER A 246 9.14 0.39 13.30
N LEU A 247 9.70 1.27 12.44
CA LEU A 247 11.14 1.35 12.19
C LEU A 247 11.91 1.83 13.42
N LEU A 248 11.42 2.84 14.15
CA LEU A 248 12.02 3.31 15.39
C LEU A 248 12.05 2.20 16.44
N LEU A 249 10.92 1.50 16.67
CA LEU A 249 10.87 0.37 17.59
C LEU A 249 11.78 -0.78 17.12
N GLY A 250 11.84 -1.02 15.81
CA GLY A 250 12.77 -1.99 15.21
C GLY A 250 14.23 -1.67 15.50
N VAL A 251 14.65 -0.41 15.39
CA VAL A 251 16.01 0.05 15.74
C VAL A 251 16.24 0.01 17.25
N LEU A 252 15.24 0.36 18.07
CA LEU A 252 15.34 0.29 19.53
C LEU A 252 15.47 -1.16 20.05
N LEU A 253 14.83 -2.14 19.40
CA LEU A 253 14.88 -3.55 19.80
C LEU A 253 16.06 -4.30 19.17
N ALA A 254 16.32 -4.14 17.87
CA ALA A 254 17.35 -4.90 17.14
C ALA A 254 18.67 -4.16 16.89
N GLY A 255 18.71 -2.83 17.03
CA GLY A 255 19.86 -1.98 16.74
C GLY A 255 20.16 -1.81 15.24
N PRO A 256 21.26 -1.12 14.88
CA PRO A 256 22.17 -0.35 15.75
C PRO A 256 21.51 0.90 16.35
N ARG A 257 21.65 1.12 17.66
CA ARG A 257 20.96 2.21 18.40
C ARG A 257 21.70 3.54 18.33
N GLU A 258 22.98 3.48 18.00
CA GLU A 258 23.93 4.59 17.94
C GLU A 258 23.48 5.64 16.91
N VAL A 259 22.80 5.20 15.85
CA VAL A 259 22.22 6.05 14.80
C VAL A 259 21.25 7.10 15.38
N LEU A 260 20.52 6.76 16.45
CA LEU A 260 19.52 7.63 17.09
C LEU A 260 20.16 8.69 18.00
N ARG A 261 21.44 8.53 18.38
CA ARG A 261 22.14 9.41 19.34
C ARG A 261 22.72 10.63 18.62
N THR A 262 21.85 11.40 17.95
CA THR A 262 22.28 12.54 17.15
C THR A 262 21.22 13.64 17.03
N TRP A 263 21.64 14.91 17.04
CA TRP A 263 20.73 16.05 16.88
C TRP A 263 20.05 16.09 15.50
N TRP A 264 20.64 15.44 14.50
CA TRP A 264 20.07 15.33 13.16
C TRP A 264 18.73 14.58 13.14
N LEU A 265 18.46 13.69 14.11
CA LEU A 265 17.13 13.09 14.30
C LEU A 265 16.08 14.16 14.62
N LEU A 266 16.39 15.09 15.54
CA LEU A 266 15.51 16.22 15.86
C LEU A 266 15.32 17.13 14.63
N GLY A 267 16.39 17.39 13.87
CA GLY A 267 16.31 18.14 12.62
C GLY A 267 15.38 17.48 11.59
N ALA A 268 15.47 16.17 11.42
CA ALA A 268 14.58 15.40 10.55
C ALA A 268 13.12 15.44 11.03
N SER A 269 12.88 15.30 12.34
CA SER A 269 11.54 15.40 12.93
C SER A 269 10.92 16.79 12.74
N VAL A 270 11.71 17.87 12.89
CA VAL A 270 11.23 19.24 12.64
C VAL A 270 10.90 19.45 11.16
N ILE A 271 11.75 18.97 10.24
CA ILE A 271 11.47 19.05 8.79
C ILE A 271 10.18 18.30 8.43
N ALA A 272 10.02 17.06 8.92
CA ALA A 272 8.81 16.27 8.68
C ALA A 272 7.56 16.96 9.24
N LEU A 273 7.64 17.47 10.48
CA LEU A 273 6.54 18.18 11.12
C LEU A 273 6.14 19.44 10.35
N LEU A 274 7.10 20.28 9.94
CA LEU A 274 6.83 21.50 9.18
C LEU A 274 6.14 21.21 7.83
N ILE A 275 6.51 20.11 7.17
CA ILE A 275 5.88 19.71 5.91
C ILE A 275 4.44 19.21 6.15
N VAL A 276 4.19 18.45 7.22
CA VAL A 276 2.87 17.85 7.53
C VAL A 276 1.92 18.84 8.23
N LEU A 277 2.45 19.89 8.85
CA LEU A 277 1.71 20.86 9.65
C LEU A 277 0.44 21.43 9.00
N PRO A 278 0.40 21.77 7.70
CA PRO A 278 -0.83 22.28 7.07
C PRO A 278 -2.00 21.29 7.13
N ASN A 279 -1.75 20.00 6.89
CA ASN A 279 -2.79 18.96 6.97
C ASN A 279 -3.22 18.72 8.42
N VAL A 280 -2.27 18.68 9.37
CA VAL A 280 -2.60 18.51 10.79
C VAL A 280 -3.42 19.69 11.32
N TRP A 281 -3.11 20.92 10.89
CA TRP A 281 -3.91 22.09 11.24
C TRP A 281 -5.31 22.02 10.62
N TRP A 282 -5.42 21.63 9.35
CA TRP A 282 -6.70 21.41 8.67
C TRP A 282 -7.56 20.35 9.39
N GLN A 283 -6.99 19.19 9.73
CA GLN A 283 -7.69 18.13 10.47
C GLN A 283 -8.16 18.65 11.84
N ALA A 284 -7.32 19.40 12.56
CA ALA A 284 -7.67 19.97 13.86
C ALA A 284 -8.80 21.01 13.77
N SER A 285 -8.80 21.88 12.75
CA SER A 285 -9.86 22.88 12.56
C SER A 285 -11.19 22.27 12.08
N HIS A 286 -11.17 21.08 11.49
CA HIS A 286 -12.37 20.36 11.02
C HIS A 286 -12.84 19.24 11.97
N GLY A 287 -12.26 19.13 13.18
CA GLY A 287 -12.71 18.18 14.20
C GLY A 287 -12.23 16.74 14.02
N TRP A 288 -11.09 16.55 13.34
CA TRP A 288 -10.46 15.25 13.05
C TRP A 288 -11.35 14.26 12.28
N PRO A 289 -11.90 14.65 11.11
CA PRO A 289 -12.77 13.79 10.33
C PRO A 289 -12.11 12.44 9.99
N GLN A 290 -10.80 12.42 9.72
CA GLN A 290 -10.08 11.19 9.35
C GLN A 290 -10.00 10.16 10.50
N LEU A 291 -10.09 10.60 11.77
CA LEU A 291 -10.25 9.68 12.90
C LEU A 291 -11.64 9.04 12.94
N THR A 292 -12.66 9.75 12.46
CA THR A 292 -14.03 9.22 12.32
C THR A 292 -14.08 8.20 11.18
N VAL A 293 -13.48 8.50 10.02
CA VAL A 293 -13.33 7.55 8.89
C VAL A 293 -12.60 6.28 9.34
N ALA A 294 -11.47 6.43 10.04
CA ALA A 294 -10.67 5.29 10.52
C ALA A 294 -11.43 4.38 11.49
N ARG A 295 -12.28 4.94 12.36
CA ARG A 295 -13.19 4.16 13.23
C ARG A 295 -14.26 3.44 12.43
N GLY A 296 -14.91 4.12 11.47
CA GLY A 296 -15.91 3.52 10.58
C GLY A 296 -15.36 2.29 9.84
N ILE A 297 -14.14 2.38 9.28
CA ILE A 297 -13.45 1.23 8.66
C ILE A 297 -13.24 0.09 9.66
N SER A 298 -12.77 0.39 10.88
CA SER A 298 -12.52 -0.64 11.90
C SER A 298 -13.81 -1.32 12.39
N GLU A 299 -14.92 -0.59 12.46
CA GLU A 299 -16.20 -1.09 12.94
C GLU A 299 -16.92 -1.93 11.87
N ALA A 300 -16.92 -1.49 10.62
CA ALA A 300 -17.56 -2.19 9.50
C ALA A 300 -16.72 -3.35 8.94
N ASP A 301 -15.45 -3.09 8.59
CA ASP A 301 -14.60 -4.06 7.89
C ASP A 301 -13.67 -4.85 8.83
N GLY A 302 -13.44 -4.36 10.06
CA GLY A 302 -12.34 -4.82 10.91
C GLY A 302 -12.35 -6.32 11.23
N ALA A 303 -13.53 -6.97 11.26
CA ALA A 303 -13.64 -8.42 11.41
C ALA A 303 -13.16 -9.18 10.15
N MET A 304 -13.58 -8.73 8.96
CA MET A 304 -13.12 -9.29 7.69
C MET A 304 -11.63 -9.04 7.47
N ASN A 305 -11.16 -7.82 7.73
CA ASN A 305 -9.74 -7.44 7.63
C ASN A 305 -8.84 -8.32 8.50
N ARG A 306 -9.24 -8.58 9.77
CA ARG A 306 -8.51 -9.51 10.65
C ARG A 306 -8.50 -10.93 10.11
N THR A 307 -9.64 -11.43 9.66
CA THR A 307 -9.79 -12.81 9.16
C THR A 307 -8.96 -13.05 7.89
N MET A 308 -8.96 -12.08 6.98
CA MET A 308 -8.24 -12.15 5.71
C MET A 308 -6.79 -11.69 5.79
N PHE A 309 -6.32 -11.15 6.92
CA PHE A 309 -5.00 -10.53 7.05
C PHE A 309 -3.85 -11.42 6.56
N VAL A 310 -3.77 -12.64 7.09
CA VAL A 310 -2.69 -13.60 6.75
C VAL A 310 -2.82 -14.13 5.33
N PRO A 311 -3.99 -14.62 4.85
CA PRO A 311 -4.19 -14.95 3.44
C PRO A 311 -3.76 -13.83 2.48
N GLN A 312 -4.12 -12.58 2.80
CA GLN A 312 -3.80 -11.42 1.98
C GLN A 312 -2.29 -11.10 1.93
N GLN A 313 -1.50 -11.38 2.98
CA GLN A 313 -0.03 -11.26 2.89
C GLN A 313 0.58 -12.22 1.86
N LEU A 314 -0.02 -13.41 1.71
CA LEU A 314 0.44 -14.41 0.73
C LEU A 314 0.02 -14.04 -0.70
N LEU A 315 -1.21 -13.53 -0.86
CA LEU A 315 -1.83 -13.28 -2.16
C LEU A 315 -1.39 -11.95 -2.80
N PHE A 316 -1.36 -10.84 -2.05
CA PHE A 316 -1.18 -9.51 -2.65
C PHE A 316 0.18 -9.30 -3.32
N LEU A 317 1.28 -9.86 -2.80
CA LEU A 317 2.54 -9.87 -3.55
C LEU A 317 2.49 -10.97 -4.61
N SER A 318 2.57 -12.22 -4.17
CA SER A 318 2.30 -13.43 -4.95
C SER A 318 2.61 -14.66 -4.09
N PRO A 319 1.86 -15.77 -4.20
CA PRO A 319 2.25 -17.06 -3.63
C PRO A 319 3.65 -17.51 -4.07
N LEU A 320 4.10 -17.14 -5.27
CA LEU A 320 5.46 -17.42 -5.78
C LEU A 320 6.56 -16.69 -4.99
N LEU A 321 6.26 -15.50 -4.46
CA LEU A 321 7.24 -14.70 -3.73
C LEU A 321 7.41 -15.15 -2.27
N VAL A 322 6.56 -16.08 -1.79
CA VAL A 322 6.61 -16.61 -0.41
C VAL A 322 7.97 -17.22 -0.06
N PRO A 323 8.57 -18.14 -0.84
CA PRO A 323 9.93 -18.61 -0.58
C PRO A 323 10.99 -17.49 -0.62
N VAL A 324 10.76 -16.43 -1.41
CA VAL A 324 11.69 -15.30 -1.54
C VAL A 324 11.67 -14.46 -0.28
N TRP A 325 10.50 -14.00 0.20
CA TRP A 325 10.47 -13.20 1.43
C TRP A 325 10.75 -14.04 2.69
N ILE A 326 10.48 -15.36 2.70
CA ILE A 326 10.98 -16.25 3.77
C ILE A 326 12.52 -16.26 3.79
N ALA A 327 13.16 -16.43 2.64
CA ALA A 327 14.62 -16.33 2.54
C ALA A 327 15.13 -14.94 2.96
N GLY A 328 14.36 -13.88 2.68
CA GLY A 328 14.59 -12.51 3.14
C GLY A 328 14.60 -12.37 4.65
N PHE A 329 13.56 -12.88 5.34
CA PHE A 329 13.50 -12.89 6.81
C PHE A 329 14.70 -13.66 7.39
N VAL A 330 14.97 -14.86 6.88
CA VAL A 330 16.09 -15.69 7.34
C VAL A 330 17.42 -14.95 7.15
N ARG A 331 17.63 -14.30 6.00
CA ARG A 331 18.84 -13.53 5.72
C ARG A 331 18.97 -12.33 6.65
N LEU A 332 17.99 -11.43 6.68
CA LEU A 332 18.03 -10.23 7.54
C LEU A 332 18.24 -10.61 9.01
N TRP A 333 17.68 -11.72 9.46
CA TRP A 333 17.86 -12.20 10.83
C TRP A 333 19.22 -12.86 11.08
N ARG A 334 19.71 -13.74 10.18
CA ARG A 334 20.86 -14.60 10.46
C ARG A 334 22.18 -14.19 9.79
N ASP A 335 22.15 -13.53 8.64
CA ASP A 335 23.34 -13.16 7.84
C ASP A 335 24.13 -12.03 8.55
N PRO A 336 25.39 -12.28 9.00
CA PRO A 336 26.19 -11.26 9.66
C PRO A 336 26.49 -10.04 8.78
N ALA A 337 26.50 -10.17 7.46
CA ALA A 337 26.82 -9.08 6.54
C ALA A 337 25.69 -8.04 6.43
N VAL A 338 24.44 -8.44 6.70
CA VAL A 338 23.26 -7.55 6.68
C VAL A 338 22.54 -7.43 8.03
N ARG A 339 23.18 -7.86 9.13
CA ARG A 339 22.61 -7.79 10.49
C ARG A 339 22.20 -6.38 10.94
N TRP A 340 22.79 -5.34 10.34
CA TRP A 340 22.43 -3.94 10.57
C TRP A 340 21.02 -3.58 10.07
N ALA A 341 20.44 -4.40 9.17
CA ALA A 341 19.09 -4.24 8.64
C ALA A 341 18.01 -5.01 9.43
N ARG A 342 18.37 -5.71 10.54
CA ARG A 342 17.43 -6.49 11.38
C ARG A 342 16.21 -5.69 11.85
N ALA A 343 16.38 -4.38 12.06
CA ALA A 343 15.29 -3.47 12.42
C ALA A 343 14.08 -3.56 11.46
N VAL A 344 14.29 -3.84 10.17
CA VAL A 344 13.21 -3.99 9.16
C VAL A 344 12.32 -5.20 9.46
N VAL A 345 12.89 -6.32 9.94
CA VAL A 345 12.11 -7.53 10.29
C VAL A 345 11.22 -7.27 11.49
N VAL A 346 11.78 -6.60 12.51
CA VAL A 346 11.02 -6.19 13.70
C VAL A 346 9.94 -5.18 13.32
N ALA A 347 10.26 -4.19 12.48
CA ALA A 347 9.31 -3.20 11.99
C ALA A 347 8.13 -3.85 11.25
N TYR A 348 8.39 -4.82 10.36
CA TYR A 348 7.33 -5.58 9.71
C TYR A 348 6.45 -6.33 10.72
N GLY A 349 7.05 -7.00 11.71
CA GLY A 349 6.32 -7.69 12.77
C GLY A 349 5.42 -6.73 13.57
N VAL A 350 5.95 -5.57 13.97
CA VAL A 350 5.20 -4.51 14.68
C VAL A 350 4.06 -3.97 13.81
N THR A 351 4.33 -3.65 12.54
CA THR A 351 3.29 -3.19 11.59
C THR A 351 2.18 -4.23 11.46
N CYS A 352 2.51 -5.52 11.28
CA CYS A 352 1.51 -6.60 11.22
C CYS A 352 0.67 -6.70 12.50
N VAL A 353 1.30 -6.67 13.68
CA VAL A 353 0.59 -6.73 14.97
C VAL A 353 -0.36 -5.55 15.13
N VAL A 354 0.10 -4.33 14.84
CA VAL A 354 -0.74 -3.12 14.97
C VAL A 354 -1.89 -3.14 13.96
N VAL A 355 -1.63 -3.40 12.67
CA VAL A 355 -2.67 -3.45 11.63
C VAL A 355 -3.73 -4.51 11.95
N PHE A 356 -3.30 -5.71 12.37
CA PHE A 356 -4.21 -6.77 12.80
C PHE A 356 -5.04 -6.35 14.03
N ALA A 357 -4.39 -5.79 15.07
CA ALA A 357 -5.08 -5.37 16.29
C ALA A 357 -6.16 -4.31 16.01
N VAL A 358 -5.87 -3.29 15.19
CA VAL A 358 -6.83 -2.22 14.85
C VAL A 358 -7.82 -2.59 13.75
N GLY A 359 -7.74 -3.80 13.18
CA GLY A 359 -8.62 -4.20 12.06
C GLY A 359 -8.35 -3.45 10.75
N GLY A 360 -7.12 -2.94 10.58
CA GLY A 360 -6.71 -2.23 9.37
C GLY A 360 -6.53 -3.16 8.16
N LYS A 361 -6.58 -2.58 6.96
CA LYS A 361 -6.48 -3.33 5.70
C LYS A 361 -5.10 -3.98 5.56
N ALA A 362 -5.07 -5.27 5.20
CA ALA A 362 -3.85 -6.08 5.29
C ALA A 362 -2.70 -5.58 4.40
N TYR A 363 -2.99 -4.88 3.31
CA TYR A 363 -1.96 -4.35 2.42
C TYR A 363 -1.08 -3.25 3.06
N TYR A 364 -1.47 -2.70 4.21
CA TYR A 364 -0.68 -1.71 4.98
C TYR A 364 0.71 -2.24 5.43
N ALA A 365 0.91 -3.56 5.52
CA ALA A 365 2.22 -4.14 5.87
C ALA A 365 3.13 -4.46 4.65
N LEU A 366 2.60 -4.40 3.42
CA LEU A 366 3.25 -4.98 2.25
C LEU A 366 4.47 -4.21 1.76
N SER A 367 4.54 -2.90 2.00
CA SER A 367 5.71 -2.09 1.65
C SER A 367 6.96 -2.61 2.35
N LEU A 368 6.87 -3.01 3.63
CA LEU A 368 7.98 -3.64 4.35
C LEU A 368 8.23 -5.08 3.87
N LEU A 369 7.18 -5.82 3.49
CA LEU A 369 7.34 -7.16 2.91
C LEU A 369 8.06 -7.14 1.54
N LEU A 370 7.92 -6.07 0.75
CA LEU A 370 8.72 -5.83 -0.46
C LEU A 370 10.21 -5.61 -0.14
N VAL A 371 10.55 -4.91 0.94
CA VAL A 371 11.95 -4.76 1.42
C VAL A 371 12.54 -6.12 1.80
N VAL A 372 11.75 -6.94 2.51
CA VAL A 372 12.12 -8.32 2.87
C VAL A 372 12.26 -9.21 1.62
N THR A 373 11.37 -9.07 0.63
CA THR A 373 11.45 -9.77 -0.66
C THR A 373 12.77 -9.45 -1.37
N ALA A 374 13.15 -8.17 -1.45
CA ALA A 374 14.43 -7.74 -2.03
C ALA A 374 15.65 -8.33 -1.29
N ALA A 375 15.58 -8.51 0.04
CA ALA A 375 16.64 -9.16 0.81
C ALA A 375 16.82 -10.64 0.45
N GLY A 376 15.72 -11.35 0.15
CA GLY A 376 15.69 -12.77 -0.19
C GLY A 376 16.13 -13.10 -1.62
N CYS A 377 16.18 -12.12 -2.52
CA CYS A 377 16.60 -12.30 -3.91
C CYS A 377 18.00 -12.94 -4.05
N GLY A 378 18.96 -12.53 -3.20
CA GLY A 378 20.32 -13.09 -3.20
C GLY A 378 20.37 -14.59 -2.86
N PRO A 379 19.91 -15.00 -1.66
CA PRO A 379 19.83 -16.42 -1.28
C PRO A 379 19.10 -17.30 -2.29
N VAL A 380 17.95 -16.84 -2.81
CA VAL A 380 17.18 -17.61 -3.80
C VAL A 380 17.94 -17.79 -5.11
N LEU A 381 18.60 -16.74 -5.62
CA LEU A 381 19.43 -16.87 -6.83
C LEU A 381 20.61 -17.84 -6.62
N ALA A 382 21.22 -17.85 -5.43
CA ALA A 382 22.28 -18.79 -5.10
C ALA A 382 21.76 -20.24 -5.09
N TRP A 383 20.62 -20.52 -4.45
CA TRP A 383 19.99 -21.84 -4.46
C TRP A 383 19.58 -22.28 -5.88
N CYS A 384 19.11 -21.34 -6.69
CA CYS A 384 18.69 -21.60 -8.07
C CYS A 384 19.85 -21.66 -9.07
N GLY A 385 21.13 -21.57 -8.64
CA GLY A 385 22.33 -21.40 -9.50
C GLY A 385 22.49 -22.33 -10.71
N ALA A 386 21.73 -23.43 -10.78
CA ALA A 386 21.55 -24.26 -11.96
C ALA A 386 20.32 -23.88 -12.82
N TRP A 387 20.19 -22.62 -13.28
CA TRP A 387 19.11 -22.18 -14.21
C TRP A 387 19.09 -23.00 -15.53
N ARG A 388 20.23 -23.58 -15.93
CA ARG A 388 20.34 -24.51 -17.08
C ARG A 388 19.75 -25.90 -16.82
N SER A 389 19.47 -26.27 -15.56
CA SER A 389 18.89 -27.58 -15.21
C SER A 389 17.39 -27.66 -15.51
N ARG A 390 16.85 -28.89 -15.56
CA ARG A 390 15.38 -29.12 -15.64
C ARG A 390 14.62 -28.47 -14.47
N ARG A 391 15.23 -28.33 -13.28
CA ARG A 391 14.62 -27.65 -12.12
C ARG A 391 14.54 -26.15 -12.35
N GLY A 392 15.62 -25.52 -12.83
CA GLY A 392 15.64 -24.08 -13.17
C GLY A 392 14.59 -23.70 -14.20
N LYS A 393 14.45 -24.49 -15.28
CA LYS A 393 13.40 -24.29 -16.29
C LYS A 393 11.97 -24.37 -15.72
N ARG A 394 11.72 -25.28 -14.77
CA ARG A 394 10.41 -25.38 -14.08
C ARG A 394 10.12 -24.18 -13.18
N VAL A 395 11.13 -23.70 -12.44
CA VAL A 395 10.99 -22.49 -11.61
C VAL A 395 10.68 -21.26 -12.47
N LEU A 396 11.37 -21.08 -13.60
CA LEU A 396 11.09 -20.00 -14.53
C LEU A 396 9.69 -20.10 -15.17
N ALA A 397 9.26 -21.30 -15.55
CA ALA A 397 7.91 -21.52 -16.09
C ALA A 397 6.81 -21.19 -15.05
N LEU A 398 6.99 -21.65 -13.80
CA LEU A 398 6.08 -21.34 -12.69
C LEU A 398 6.05 -19.83 -12.38
N ALA A 399 7.22 -19.18 -12.40
CA ALA A 399 7.32 -17.75 -12.18
C ALA A 399 6.60 -16.95 -13.28
N THR A 400 6.80 -17.34 -14.54
CA THR A 400 6.13 -16.72 -15.69
C THR A 400 4.60 -16.91 -15.59
N ALA A 401 4.13 -18.13 -15.31
CA ALA A 401 2.71 -18.42 -15.16
C ALA A 401 2.06 -17.61 -14.03
N MET A 402 2.75 -17.45 -12.90
CA MET A 402 2.22 -16.68 -11.77
C MET A 402 2.23 -15.17 -12.01
N ILE A 403 3.25 -14.62 -12.69
CA ILE A 403 3.25 -13.21 -13.12
C ILE A 403 2.11 -12.96 -14.12
N THR A 404 1.86 -13.90 -15.03
CA THR A 404 0.70 -13.82 -15.94
C THR A 404 -0.62 -13.87 -15.18
N ALA A 405 -0.78 -14.76 -14.18
CA ALA A 405 -1.97 -14.82 -13.35
C ALA A 405 -2.19 -13.52 -12.55
N ASN A 406 -1.14 -12.99 -11.93
CA ASN A 406 -1.15 -11.68 -11.27
C ASN A 406 -1.58 -10.57 -12.24
N ALA A 407 -1.06 -10.55 -13.47
CA ALA A 407 -1.43 -9.56 -14.48
C ALA A 407 -2.90 -9.68 -14.91
N VAL A 408 -3.46 -10.89 -15.03
CA VAL A 408 -4.90 -11.09 -15.34
C VAL A 408 -5.79 -10.62 -14.18
N LEU A 409 -5.37 -10.83 -12.93
CA LEU A 409 -6.12 -10.41 -11.75
C LEU A 409 -5.97 -8.91 -11.41
N ALA A 410 -4.86 -8.28 -11.79
CA ALA A 410 -4.54 -6.89 -11.44
C ALA A 410 -4.77 -5.86 -12.56
N LEU A 411 -4.72 -6.28 -13.83
CA LEU A 411 -4.80 -5.40 -15.00
C LEU A 411 -6.00 -5.76 -15.90
N PRO A 412 -6.53 -4.79 -16.67
CA PRO A 412 -7.63 -5.03 -17.61
C PRO A 412 -7.12 -5.80 -18.83
N LEU A 413 -6.90 -7.11 -18.68
CA LEU A 413 -6.49 -8.00 -19.77
C LEU A 413 -7.69 -8.63 -20.49
N LEU A 414 -8.81 -8.77 -19.80
CA LEU A 414 -10.04 -9.38 -20.29
C LEU A 414 -11.05 -8.33 -20.80
N PRO A 415 -12.09 -8.72 -21.56
CA PRO A 415 -13.28 -7.91 -21.77
C PRO A 415 -14.17 -7.89 -20.51
N PRO A 416 -14.98 -6.84 -20.26
CA PRO A 416 -15.81 -6.72 -19.05
C PRO A 416 -16.76 -7.90 -18.79
N GLN A 417 -17.32 -8.49 -19.85
CA GLN A 417 -18.19 -9.68 -19.82
C GLN A 417 -17.53 -10.98 -19.32
N HIS A 418 -16.21 -10.95 -19.04
CA HIS A 418 -15.44 -12.09 -18.51
C HIS A 418 -14.83 -11.77 -17.15
N LEU A 419 -15.24 -10.67 -16.49
CA LEU A 419 -14.70 -10.26 -15.20
C LEU A 419 -15.29 -11.00 -14.01
N ASP A 420 -16.42 -11.73 -14.14
CA ASP A 420 -17.13 -12.32 -13.00
C ASP A 420 -16.23 -13.11 -12.03
N ILE A 421 -15.31 -13.93 -12.57
CA ILE A 421 -14.37 -14.71 -11.75
C ILE A 421 -13.24 -13.83 -11.17
N PRO A 422 -12.49 -13.02 -11.96
CA PRO A 422 -11.54 -12.05 -11.43
C PRO A 422 -12.12 -11.10 -10.37
N ASN A 423 -13.36 -10.64 -10.53
CA ASN A 423 -13.98 -9.63 -9.67
C ASN A 423 -14.30 -10.15 -8.26
N VAL A 424 -14.48 -11.47 -8.11
CA VAL A 424 -14.56 -12.14 -6.79
C VAL A 424 -13.24 -12.06 -6.02
N VAL A 425 -12.10 -11.99 -6.73
CA VAL A 425 -10.76 -11.90 -6.13
C VAL A 425 -10.28 -10.45 -6.00
N ASN A 426 -10.66 -9.60 -6.95
CA ASN A 426 -10.27 -8.20 -7.04
C ASN A 426 -11.43 -7.35 -7.61
N ILE A 427 -12.27 -6.83 -6.72
CA ILE A 427 -13.46 -6.02 -7.08
C ILE A 427 -13.11 -4.70 -7.79
N GLU A 428 -11.89 -4.21 -7.58
CA GLU A 428 -11.38 -2.92 -8.09
C GLU A 428 -11.33 -2.87 -9.64
N GLN A 429 -11.44 -4.02 -10.34
CA GLN A 429 -11.63 -4.05 -11.80
C GLN A 429 -13.08 -3.77 -12.21
N GLY A 430 -14.06 -4.35 -11.52
CA GLY A 430 -15.49 -4.18 -11.83
C GLY A 430 -16.00 -2.79 -11.50
N ASP A 431 -15.45 -2.15 -10.47
CA ASP A 431 -15.77 -0.75 -10.09
C ASP A 431 -15.15 0.30 -11.05
N GLN A 432 -14.60 -0.15 -12.20
CA GLN A 432 -14.22 0.69 -13.34
C GLN A 432 -15.26 0.68 -14.48
N ILE A 433 -16.34 -0.08 -14.35
CA ILE A 433 -17.30 -0.40 -15.42
C ILE A 433 -18.66 0.28 -15.18
N GLY A 434 -19.18 0.95 -16.21
CA GLY A 434 -20.59 1.39 -16.25
C GLY A 434 -20.85 2.88 -15.96
N TRP A 435 -19.87 3.67 -15.51
CA TRP A 435 -20.08 5.08 -15.14
C TRP A 435 -20.79 5.95 -16.20
N PRO A 436 -20.47 5.87 -17.51
CA PRO A 436 -21.19 6.65 -18.52
C PRO A 436 -22.63 6.16 -18.76
N VAL A 437 -22.95 4.91 -18.44
CA VAL A 437 -24.32 4.38 -18.49
C VAL A 437 -25.12 4.89 -17.29
N LEU A 438 -24.55 4.80 -16.09
CA LEU A 438 -25.10 5.37 -14.85
C LEU A 438 -25.46 6.85 -15.03
N ALA A 439 -24.55 7.66 -15.57
CA ALA A 439 -24.79 9.08 -15.82
C ALA A 439 -25.94 9.32 -16.82
N ARG A 440 -26.05 8.50 -17.87
CA ARG A 440 -27.19 8.55 -18.82
C ARG A 440 -28.51 8.16 -18.17
N THR A 441 -28.55 7.08 -17.37
CA THR A 441 -29.77 6.68 -16.65
C THR A 441 -30.25 7.76 -15.68
N VAL A 442 -29.33 8.51 -15.07
CA VAL A 442 -29.69 9.69 -14.26
C VAL A 442 -30.17 10.85 -15.13
N ALA A 443 -29.56 11.11 -16.29
CA ALA A 443 -30.05 12.11 -17.25
C ALA A 443 -31.46 11.81 -17.76
N ASP A 444 -31.77 10.54 -18.07
CA ASP A 444 -33.11 10.08 -18.44
C ASP A 444 -34.12 10.35 -17.30
N GLY A 445 -33.73 10.08 -16.05
CA GLY A 445 -34.54 10.40 -14.86
C GLY A 445 -34.73 11.90 -14.63
N TRP A 446 -33.71 12.72 -14.92
CA TRP A 446 -33.75 14.18 -14.80
C TRP A 446 -34.64 14.82 -15.86
N ALA A 447 -34.66 14.26 -17.08
CA ALA A 447 -35.52 14.72 -18.17
C ALA A 447 -37.03 14.66 -17.81
N LEU A 448 -37.42 13.75 -16.91
CA LEU A 448 -38.79 13.62 -16.40
C LEU A 448 -39.23 14.77 -15.47
N ILE A 449 -38.30 15.58 -14.96
CA ILE A 449 -38.63 16.78 -14.18
C ILE A 449 -39.10 17.87 -15.15
N PRO A 450 -40.31 18.44 -14.96
CA PRO A 450 -40.82 19.51 -15.83
C PRO A 450 -39.87 20.72 -15.86
N PRO A 451 -39.61 21.35 -17.02
CA PRO A 451 -38.65 22.44 -17.15
C PRO A 451 -38.84 23.58 -16.14
N GLU A 452 -40.09 23.92 -15.81
CA GLU A 452 -40.46 24.94 -14.84
C GLU A 452 -40.12 24.59 -13.38
N GLN A 453 -39.93 23.31 -13.06
CA GLN A 453 -39.52 22.84 -11.73
C GLN A 453 -37.99 22.66 -11.59
N ARG A 454 -37.26 22.52 -12.71
CA ARG A 454 -35.80 22.29 -12.72
C ARG A 454 -34.99 23.37 -11.97
N PRO A 455 -35.33 24.67 -11.97
CA PRO A 455 -34.60 25.68 -11.18
C PRO A 455 -34.66 25.47 -9.66
N GLN A 456 -35.62 24.68 -9.18
CA GLN A 456 -35.84 24.35 -7.77
C GLN A 456 -35.52 22.87 -7.46
N ALA A 457 -35.06 22.12 -8.46
CA ALA A 457 -34.78 20.69 -8.34
C ALA A 457 -33.34 20.42 -7.92
N VAL A 458 -33.13 19.32 -7.18
CA VAL A 458 -31.81 18.92 -6.66
C VAL A 458 -31.43 17.55 -7.21
N LEU A 459 -30.20 17.42 -7.71
CA LEU A 459 -29.57 16.14 -8.00
C LEU A 459 -28.77 15.69 -6.78
N PHE A 460 -29.17 14.58 -6.16
CA PHE A 460 -28.52 14.03 -4.96
C PHE A 460 -27.96 12.63 -5.24
N ALA A 461 -26.72 12.40 -4.85
CA ALA A 461 -26.03 11.12 -4.91
C ALA A 461 -25.72 10.64 -3.48
N PHE A 462 -25.96 9.37 -3.21
CA PHE A 462 -25.81 8.80 -1.87
C PHE A 462 -24.35 8.48 -1.52
N ASN A 463 -23.49 8.26 -2.51
CA ASN A 463 -22.05 8.01 -2.29
C ASN A 463 -21.13 8.90 -3.15
N TYR A 464 -19.84 8.98 -2.78
CA TYR A 464 -18.88 9.86 -3.46
C TYR A 464 -18.55 9.39 -4.89
N GLY A 465 -18.61 8.10 -5.19
CA GLY A 465 -18.36 7.55 -6.53
C GLY A 465 -19.49 7.91 -7.49
N GLU A 466 -20.74 7.67 -7.06
CA GLU A 466 -21.95 8.18 -7.72
C GLU A 466 -21.86 9.69 -7.99
N ALA A 467 -21.53 10.49 -6.96
CA ALA A 467 -21.45 11.95 -7.06
C ALA A 467 -20.34 12.41 -8.03
N SER A 468 -19.17 11.78 -7.96
CA SER A 468 -18.03 12.11 -8.83
C SER A 468 -18.28 11.72 -10.29
N ALA A 469 -18.93 10.57 -10.53
CA ALA A 469 -19.36 10.18 -11.87
C ALA A 469 -20.34 11.20 -12.48
N LEU A 470 -21.29 11.69 -11.68
CA LEU A 470 -22.26 12.69 -12.12
C LEU A 470 -21.62 14.07 -12.30
N ALA A 471 -20.63 14.45 -11.49
CA ALA A 471 -19.89 15.69 -11.67
C ALA A 471 -19.06 15.69 -12.97
N LEU A 472 -18.43 14.54 -13.30
CA LEU A 472 -17.61 14.39 -14.50
C LEU A 472 -18.45 14.23 -15.79
N TYR A 473 -19.39 13.30 -15.82
CA TYR A 473 -20.15 12.96 -17.05
C TYR A 473 -21.45 13.75 -17.20
N GLY A 474 -22.01 14.27 -16.12
CA GLY A 474 -23.31 14.95 -16.11
C GLY A 474 -23.38 16.26 -16.90
N PRO A 475 -22.36 17.14 -16.91
CA PRO A 475 -22.41 18.39 -17.67
C PRO A 475 -22.64 18.17 -19.17
N GLY A 476 -22.01 17.15 -19.76
CA GLY A 476 -22.22 16.77 -21.17
C GLY A 476 -23.60 16.17 -21.48
N LEU A 477 -24.38 15.86 -20.45
CA LEU A 477 -25.75 15.34 -20.52
C LEU A 477 -26.80 16.36 -20.06
N GLY A 478 -26.40 17.59 -19.72
CA GLY A 478 -27.30 18.64 -19.23
C GLY A 478 -27.78 18.45 -17.79
N LEU A 479 -27.09 17.63 -16.99
CA LEU A 479 -27.34 17.52 -15.55
C LEU A 479 -26.74 18.72 -14.78
N PRO A 480 -27.37 19.17 -13.68
CA PRO A 480 -26.74 20.12 -12.76
C PRO A 480 -25.61 19.45 -11.96
N TYR A 481 -24.84 20.24 -11.23
CA TYR A 481 -23.84 19.72 -10.30
C TYR A 481 -24.51 18.86 -9.20
N PRO A 482 -24.01 17.65 -8.89
CA PRO A 482 -24.59 16.76 -7.90
C PRO A 482 -24.17 17.13 -6.48
N TYR A 483 -25.07 16.93 -5.52
CA TYR A 483 -24.79 17.04 -4.09
C TYR A 483 -24.68 15.64 -3.46
N SER A 484 -23.79 15.46 -2.49
CA SER A 484 -23.73 14.24 -1.69
C SER A 484 -23.33 14.54 -0.25
N GLY A 485 -23.89 13.81 0.70
CA GLY A 485 -23.49 13.89 2.11
C GLY A 485 -22.21 13.11 2.44
N HIS A 486 -21.60 12.43 1.48
CA HIS A 486 -20.48 11.52 1.69
C HIS A 486 -19.12 12.20 1.48
N VAL A 487 -18.23 12.11 2.49
CA VAL A 487 -16.85 12.65 2.50
C VAL A 487 -16.78 14.08 1.94
N GLY A 488 -15.78 14.42 1.12
CA GLY A 488 -15.52 15.80 0.67
C GLY A 488 -16.73 16.51 0.05
N PHE A 489 -17.62 15.80 -0.66
CA PHE A 489 -18.81 16.39 -1.28
C PHE A 489 -19.72 17.12 -0.29
N TYR A 490 -19.80 16.66 0.97
CA TYR A 490 -20.60 17.31 2.00
C TYR A 490 -20.09 18.71 2.34
N SER A 491 -18.77 18.87 2.31
CA SER A 491 -18.05 20.08 2.72
C SER A 491 -17.85 21.06 1.57
N TRP A 492 -17.68 20.55 0.35
CA TRP A 492 -17.46 21.38 -0.84
C TRP A 492 -18.69 22.17 -1.27
N ASN A 493 -19.88 21.53 -1.28
CA ASN A 493 -21.11 22.16 -1.77
C ASN A 493 -22.34 21.63 -1.01
N ARG A 494 -23.32 22.52 -0.79
CA ARG A 494 -24.61 22.19 -0.15
C ARG A 494 -25.79 22.61 -1.04
N PRO A 495 -26.91 21.88 -1.04
CA PRO A 495 -28.13 22.32 -1.72
C PRO A 495 -28.60 23.70 -1.25
N PRO A 496 -29.27 24.51 -2.10
CA PRO A 496 -29.84 25.78 -1.68
C PRO A 496 -30.87 25.58 -0.56
N ALA A 497 -30.83 26.44 0.47
CA ALA A 497 -31.67 26.27 1.66
C ALA A 497 -33.17 26.38 1.38
N ASP A 498 -33.52 27.10 0.31
CA ASP A 498 -34.86 27.36 -0.22
C ASP A 498 -35.31 26.36 -1.31
N ALA A 499 -34.42 25.44 -1.75
CA ALA A 499 -34.74 24.43 -2.76
C ALA A 499 -35.76 23.40 -2.25
N THR A 500 -37.04 23.66 -2.50
CA THR A 500 -38.17 22.82 -2.06
C THR A 500 -38.76 21.96 -3.17
N GLY A 501 -38.23 22.06 -4.39
CA GLY A 501 -38.67 21.31 -5.56
C GLY A 501 -38.22 19.84 -5.58
N PRO A 502 -38.42 19.14 -6.71
CA PRO A 502 -38.15 17.72 -6.83
C PRO A 502 -36.69 17.35 -6.55
N VAL A 503 -36.47 16.20 -5.92
CA VAL A 503 -35.12 15.65 -5.72
C VAL A 503 -34.99 14.39 -6.57
N LEU A 504 -34.00 14.37 -7.46
CA LEU A 504 -33.58 13.16 -8.14
C LEU A 504 -32.45 12.52 -7.33
N VAL A 505 -32.70 11.33 -6.79
CA VAL A 505 -31.76 10.59 -5.94
C VAL A 505 -31.20 9.40 -6.71
N LEU A 506 -29.88 9.36 -6.89
CA LEU A 506 -29.16 8.12 -7.23
C LEU A 506 -28.74 7.43 -5.93
N VAL A 507 -28.99 6.13 -5.83
CA VAL A 507 -28.67 5.33 -4.64
C VAL A 507 -28.63 3.83 -4.96
N LYS A 508 -27.74 3.08 -4.30
CA LYS A 508 -27.76 1.60 -4.29
C LYS A 508 -29.15 1.03 -3.99
N LYS A 509 -29.53 -0.04 -4.69
CA LYS A 509 -30.85 -0.69 -4.59
C LYS A 509 -31.29 -1.02 -3.15
N SER A 510 -30.37 -1.56 -2.33
CA SER A 510 -30.62 -1.92 -0.93
C SER A 510 -30.91 -0.73 -0.02
N LYS A 511 -30.65 0.49 -0.48
CA LYS A 511 -30.79 1.75 0.24
C LYS A 511 -31.89 2.64 -0.34
N ALA A 512 -32.66 2.16 -1.33
CA ALA A 512 -33.71 2.92 -1.99
C ALA A 512 -34.88 3.28 -1.05
N ASP A 513 -35.36 2.35 -0.21
CA ASP A 513 -36.47 2.62 0.70
C ASP A 513 -36.09 3.52 1.88
N GLU A 514 -34.83 3.50 2.32
CA GLU A 514 -34.30 4.43 3.33
C GLU A 514 -34.38 5.91 2.87
N GLN A 515 -34.45 6.18 1.56
CA GLN A 515 -34.58 7.55 1.06
C GLN A 515 -35.95 8.17 1.40
N ARG A 516 -36.97 7.36 1.67
CA ARG A 516 -38.31 7.82 2.09
C ARG A 516 -38.32 8.52 3.46
N THR A 517 -37.26 8.33 4.26
CA THR A 517 -37.05 9.04 5.52
C THR A 517 -36.59 10.49 5.31
N TYR A 518 -35.98 10.79 4.15
CA TYR A 518 -35.37 12.09 3.85
C TYR A 518 -36.12 12.88 2.76
N PHE A 519 -36.83 12.17 1.88
CA PHE A 519 -37.49 12.75 0.71
C PHE A 519 -38.93 12.22 0.56
N ARG A 520 -39.84 13.11 0.17
CA ARG A 520 -41.28 12.82 0.02
C ARG A 520 -41.58 12.17 -1.33
N ASP A 521 -42.63 11.33 -1.36
CA ASP A 521 -43.26 10.81 -2.58
C ASP A 521 -42.30 10.11 -3.58
N CYS A 522 -41.21 9.52 -3.08
CA CYS A 522 -40.23 8.85 -3.92
C CYS A 522 -40.80 7.69 -4.72
N ARG A 523 -40.61 7.74 -6.05
CA ARG A 523 -40.87 6.64 -6.98
C ARG A 523 -39.61 6.34 -7.80
N GLN A 524 -39.35 5.06 -8.06
CA GLN A 524 -38.25 4.69 -8.95
C GLN A 524 -38.61 5.06 -10.39
N VAL A 525 -37.71 5.79 -11.06
CA VAL A 525 -37.84 6.22 -12.46
C VAL A 525 -36.78 5.61 -13.37
N GLY A 526 -35.68 5.12 -12.80
CA GLY A 526 -34.62 4.43 -13.53
C GLY A 526 -33.93 3.36 -12.69
N ARG A 527 -33.19 2.48 -13.37
CA ARG A 527 -32.34 1.47 -12.76
C ARG A 527 -31.06 1.37 -13.57
N VAL A 528 -29.91 1.55 -12.92
CA VAL A 528 -28.60 1.41 -13.56
C VAL A 528 -28.40 -0.04 -13.99
N ASP A 529 -27.94 -0.23 -15.23
CA ASP A 529 -27.49 -1.51 -15.74
C ASP A 529 -26.21 -1.27 -16.54
N ASN A 530 -25.09 -1.84 -16.11
CA ASN A 530 -23.82 -1.72 -16.79
C ASN A 530 -23.80 -2.44 -18.17
N GLY A 531 -24.80 -3.27 -18.47
CA GLY A 531 -24.97 -3.93 -19.76
C GLY A 531 -24.09 -5.17 -19.97
N TYR A 532 -23.28 -5.55 -18.98
CA TYR A 532 -22.38 -6.71 -19.05
C TYR A 532 -22.82 -7.88 -18.15
N GLY A 533 -23.84 -7.68 -17.31
CA GLY A 533 -24.23 -8.66 -16.27
C GLY A 533 -23.26 -8.74 -15.08
N LEU A 534 -22.18 -7.96 -15.13
CA LEU A 534 -21.13 -7.92 -14.11
C LEU A 534 -21.69 -7.37 -12.79
N ALA A 535 -21.48 -8.10 -11.70
CA ALA A 535 -21.75 -7.60 -10.36
C ALA A 535 -20.64 -6.61 -9.94
N ASN A 536 -20.99 -5.33 -9.80
CA ASN A 536 -20.15 -4.28 -9.22
C ASN A 536 -20.97 -3.38 -8.28
N GLU A 537 -20.34 -2.40 -7.66
CA GLU A 537 -20.95 -1.60 -6.58
C GLU A 537 -22.26 -0.88 -6.98
N GLU A 538 -22.35 -0.43 -8.23
CA GLU A 538 -23.46 0.38 -8.76
C GLU A 538 -24.45 -0.40 -9.63
N GLN A 539 -24.21 -1.70 -9.87
CA GLN A 539 -25.10 -2.52 -10.69
C GLN A 539 -26.48 -2.61 -10.02
N HIS A 540 -27.52 -2.27 -10.79
CA HIS A 540 -28.91 -2.16 -10.32
C HIS A 540 -29.20 -1.03 -9.32
N ALA A 541 -28.31 -0.03 -9.16
CA ALA A 541 -28.62 1.19 -8.42
C ALA A 541 -29.92 1.83 -8.92
N ALA A 542 -30.70 2.39 -8.01
CA ALA A 542 -32.00 2.98 -8.28
C ALA A 542 -31.87 4.49 -8.52
N VAL A 543 -32.54 4.98 -9.56
CA VAL A 543 -32.79 6.42 -9.74
C VAL A 543 -34.21 6.69 -9.27
N LEU A 544 -34.35 7.43 -8.17
CA LEU A 544 -35.61 7.79 -7.55
C LEU A 544 -35.94 9.25 -7.86
N LEU A 545 -37.16 9.52 -8.31
CA LEU A 545 -37.70 10.87 -8.35
C LEU A 545 -38.61 11.06 -7.14
N CYS A 546 -38.26 12.02 -6.29
CA CYS A 546 -38.98 12.39 -5.07
C CYS A 546 -39.56 13.81 -5.21
N GLY A 547 -40.70 14.08 -4.57
CA GLY A 547 -41.40 15.37 -4.66
C GLY A 547 -40.73 16.54 -3.94
N GLY A 548 -39.72 16.27 -3.11
CA GLY A 548 -38.95 17.26 -2.36
C GLY A 548 -38.39 16.69 -1.06
N PRO A 549 -37.57 17.44 -0.31
CA PRO A 549 -37.12 17.04 1.01
C PRO A 549 -38.28 17.04 2.03
N VAL A 550 -38.17 16.24 3.10
CA VAL A 550 -39.17 16.19 4.20
C VAL A 550 -39.08 17.39 5.14
N GLU A 551 -37.90 18.02 5.23
CA GLU A 551 -37.56 19.18 6.04
C GLU A 551 -36.69 20.14 5.19
N PRO A 552 -36.56 21.43 5.56
CA PRO A 552 -35.62 22.34 4.88
C PRO A 552 -34.19 21.80 4.87
N TRP A 553 -33.44 22.05 3.78
CA TRP A 553 -32.07 21.55 3.62
C TRP A 553 -31.12 21.94 4.76
N SER A 554 -31.33 23.09 5.41
CA SER A 554 -30.57 23.50 6.60
C SER A 554 -30.64 22.50 7.77
N THR A 555 -31.76 21.79 7.90
CA THR A 555 -32.01 20.81 8.97
C THR A 555 -31.77 19.38 8.50
N LEU A 556 -32.02 19.12 7.21
CA LEU A 556 -31.81 17.82 6.59
C LEU A 556 -30.33 17.53 6.30
N TRP A 557 -29.56 18.50 5.80
CA TRP A 557 -28.18 18.29 5.36
C TRP A 557 -27.26 17.70 6.44
N PRO A 558 -27.25 18.18 7.70
CA PRO A 558 -26.43 17.57 8.76
C PRO A 558 -26.79 16.10 9.05
N LYS A 559 -28.04 15.68 8.80
CA LYS A 559 -28.51 14.30 8.97
C LYS A 559 -28.04 13.37 7.85
N LEU A 560 -27.58 13.93 6.72
CA LEU A 560 -27.09 13.19 5.55
C LEU A 560 -25.56 12.99 5.55
N ARG A 561 -24.82 13.57 6.52
CA ARG A 561 -23.36 13.47 6.62
C ARG A 561 -22.90 12.02 6.79
N LYS A 562 -21.96 11.58 5.96
CA LYS A 562 -21.29 10.29 6.04
C LYS A 562 -19.78 10.41 5.89
N TYR A 563 -19.08 9.61 6.67
CA TYR A 563 -17.62 9.49 6.69
C TYR A 563 -17.14 8.13 6.15
N TYR A 564 -18.00 7.11 6.16
CA TYR A 564 -17.78 5.76 5.66
C TYR A 564 -19.12 5.13 5.29
#